data_AF-A0A1H8U3A7-F1
#
_entry.id   AF-A0A1H8U3A7-F1
#
_cell.length_a   1.000
_cell.length_b   1.000
_cell.length_c   1.000
_cell.angle_alpha   90.00
_cell.angle_beta   90.00
_cell.angle_gamma   90.00
#
_symmetry.space_group_name_H-M   'P 1'
#
loop_
_entity.id
_entity.type
_entity.pdbx_description
1 polymer ?
#
loop_
_entity_poly.entity_id
_entity_poly.type
_entity_poly.pdbx_seq_one_letter_code
_entity_poly.pdbx_strand_id
1 'polypeptide(L)'
;MSHGVFSVVHRTGSARTRVAVLAGLFVALLALLMGAPGTAHAAAKGHVSHPELDWMGSTVRAHEGSGSATTTVTPLVAQTPGMDVSSYQGNVAWSTAWANGAKFAYIKATESTSYTNPYFAQQYNGSYNVGMIRGSYHFATPDTSGGATQADYFIAHGGGWSSDGKTLPGALDIEYNPYGTTCYGLSQASMVSWIHAFANEYHAKEGTYPVIYSTYDWWSTCTGNNSGFAATSPFWIAKYASSAGTLPAGYTYYTFWQYADSGTFPGDQDYFNGDTTRLKALATG
;
A
#
# COMPACT_ATOMS: atom_id res chain seq x y z
N MET A 1 -28.34 -96.97 33.94
CA MET A 1 -28.94 -96.44 35.18
C MET A 1 -28.19 -95.17 35.56
N SER A 2 -28.81 -94.23 36.30
CA SER A 2 -28.37 -92.82 36.47
C SER A 2 -28.36 -92.00 35.16
N HIS A 3 -29.08 -90.88 35.05
CA HIS A 3 -28.78 -89.52 35.59
C HIS A 3 -27.50 -88.94 34.97
N GLY A 4 -27.41 -87.73 34.39
CA GLY A 4 -28.26 -86.53 34.43
C GLY A 4 -27.35 -85.30 34.71
N VAL A 5 -27.69 -84.03 34.46
CA VAL A 5 -28.85 -83.37 33.82
C VAL A 5 -28.47 -81.88 33.53
N PHE A 6 -28.76 -81.36 32.32
CA PHE A 6 -28.90 -79.91 31.93
C PHE A 6 -27.65 -78.98 32.06
N SER A 7 -27.47 -77.83 31.39
CA SER A 7 -27.92 -77.18 30.11
C SER A 7 -26.87 -76.07 29.78
N VAL A 8 -26.94 -75.01 28.95
CA VAL A 8 -27.88 -74.14 28.18
C VAL A 8 -27.04 -73.53 27.01
N VAL A 9 -27.38 -73.31 25.72
CA VAL A 9 -28.60 -73.11 24.88
C VAL A 9 -29.15 -71.67 24.88
N HIS A 10 -28.73 -70.71 24.04
CA HIS A 10 -28.55 -70.71 22.57
C HIS A 10 -27.68 -69.50 22.07
N ARG A 11 -27.04 -69.54 20.89
CA ARG A 11 -27.36 -68.83 19.59
C ARG A 11 -27.74 -67.33 19.70
N THR A 12 -27.34 -66.43 18.79
CA THR A 12 -27.22 -66.47 17.30
C THR A 12 -25.85 -65.96 16.79
N GLY A 13 -25.44 -65.96 15.51
CA GLY A 13 -26.03 -66.34 14.21
C GLY A 13 -25.68 -65.30 13.10
N SER A 14 -24.52 -65.37 12.45
CA SER A 14 -24.28 -66.02 11.14
C SER A 14 -24.57 -65.20 9.85
N ALA A 15 -23.53 -64.56 9.29
CA ALA A 15 -23.27 -64.36 7.84
C ALA A 15 -21.74 -64.14 7.67
N ARG A 16 -20.96 -64.74 6.74
CA ARG A 16 -21.03 -64.79 5.26
C ARG A 16 -20.90 -63.37 4.65
N THR A 17 -19.95 -63.04 3.77
CA THR A 17 -19.24 -63.87 2.76
C THR A 17 -17.79 -63.43 2.47
N ARG A 18 -17.01 -64.39 1.94
CA ARG A 18 -15.74 -64.40 1.17
C ARG A 18 -15.55 -63.18 0.23
N VAL A 19 -14.37 -62.83 -0.31
CA VAL A 19 -13.24 -63.59 -0.93
C VAL A 19 -11.93 -62.79 -0.72
N ALA A 20 -10.82 -63.35 -0.22
CA ALA A 20 -9.57 -63.78 -0.92
C ALA A 20 -9.07 -62.83 -2.06
N VAL A 21 -7.76 -62.65 -2.34
CA VAL A 21 -6.73 -63.68 -2.66
C VAL A 21 -5.29 -63.15 -2.45
N LEU A 22 -4.42 -64.02 -1.90
CA LEU A 22 -2.93 -64.06 -1.91
C LEU A 22 -2.05 -62.82 -1.59
N ALA A 23 -0.96 -63.10 -0.88
CA ALA A 23 0.20 -62.21 -0.71
C ALA A 23 1.33 -62.58 -1.69
N GLY A 24 2.18 -61.61 -2.01
CA GLY A 24 3.47 -61.80 -2.70
C GLY A 24 4.60 -61.17 -1.90
N LEU A 25 5.76 -61.84 -1.83
CA LEU A 25 6.92 -61.35 -1.08
C LEU A 25 7.69 -60.29 -1.90
N PHE A 26 8.37 -59.38 -1.21
CA PHE A 26 9.81 -59.13 -1.43
C PHE A 26 10.44 -58.46 -0.20
N VAL A 27 11.74 -58.74 0.03
CA VAL A 27 12.54 -58.14 1.11
C VAL A 27 13.82 -57.57 0.50
N ALA A 28 14.04 -56.26 0.61
CA ALA A 28 15.31 -55.61 0.36
C ALA A 28 15.38 -54.22 1.00
N LEU A 29 16.60 -53.73 1.23
CA LEU A 29 16.94 -52.40 1.73
C LEU A 29 16.48 -51.29 0.76
N LEU A 30 16.04 -50.13 1.28
CA LEU A 30 16.94 -48.96 1.41
C LEU A 30 16.31 -47.87 2.30
N ALA A 31 17.10 -47.27 3.20
CA ALA A 31 16.69 -46.12 4.01
C ALA A 31 17.21 -44.82 3.39
N LEU A 32 16.37 -44.14 2.61
CA LEU A 32 16.69 -42.84 2.00
C LEU A 32 15.40 -42.07 1.63
N LEU A 33 15.54 -40.75 1.46
CA LEU A 33 14.53 -39.81 0.94
C LEU A 33 13.26 -39.58 1.79
N MET A 34 13.38 -38.71 2.81
CA MET A 34 12.46 -37.57 2.98
C MET A 34 13.20 -36.34 3.56
N GLY A 35 14.39 -36.08 3.01
CA GLY A 35 15.10 -34.81 3.17
C GLY A 35 14.81 -33.89 1.99
N ALA A 36 13.58 -33.38 1.89
CA ALA A 36 13.30 -32.32 0.94
C ALA A 36 14.07 -31.06 1.38
N PRO A 37 14.81 -30.37 0.48
CA PRO A 37 15.32 -29.05 0.81
C PRO A 37 14.11 -28.13 0.94
N GLY A 38 13.70 -27.86 2.17
CA GLY A 38 12.76 -26.77 2.44
C GLY A 38 13.36 -25.51 1.84
N THR A 39 12.66 -24.90 0.88
CA THR A 39 13.05 -23.62 0.29
C THR A 39 12.84 -22.55 1.34
N ALA A 40 13.82 -22.45 2.24
CA ALA A 40 13.99 -21.32 3.13
C ALA A 40 14.07 -20.07 2.25
N HIS A 41 12.94 -19.35 2.16
CA HIS A 41 12.95 -17.98 1.71
C HIS A 41 13.81 -17.23 2.70
N ALA A 42 15.09 -17.06 2.34
CA ALA A 42 15.95 -16.09 2.96
C ALA A 42 15.32 -14.73 2.67
N ALA A 43 14.52 -14.22 3.62
CA ALA A 43 14.01 -12.86 3.56
C ALA A 43 15.21 -11.94 3.32
N ALA A 44 15.17 -11.20 2.21
CA ALA A 44 16.30 -10.42 1.73
C ALA A 44 16.63 -9.30 2.73
N LYS A 45 17.56 -9.56 3.65
CA LYS A 45 18.00 -8.59 4.64
C LYS A 45 18.86 -7.53 3.96
N GLY A 46 18.28 -6.34 3.80
CA GLY A 46 18.99 -5.13 3.38
C GLY A 46 18.69 -4.72 1.94
N HIS A 47 17.64 -3.92 1.78
CA HIS A 47 17.56 -2.92 0.73
C HIS A 47 16.92 -1.67 1.34
N VAL A 48 15.66 -1.82 1.76
CA VAL A 48 15.03 -1.00 2.80
C VAL A 48 15.92 -1.01 4.06
N SER A 49 16.28 0.17 4.56
CA SER A 49 17.30 0.32 5.61
C SER A 49 16.98 1.36 6.70
N HIS A 50 16.10 2.32 6.44
CA HIS A 50 15.64 3.34 7.40
C HIS A 50 14.18 3.80 7.14
N PRO A 51 13.24 2.89 6.87
CA PRO A 51 11.87 3.19 6.38
C PRO A 51 11.03 4.05 7.34
N GLU A 52 11.46 4.18 8.60
CA GLU A 52 10.89 5.12 9.56
C GLU A 52 11.23 6.61 9.28
N LEU A 53 12.20 6.87 8.40
CA LEU A 53 12.68 8.18 7.96
C LEU A 53 12.29 8.53 6.51
N ASP A 54 11.80 7.57 5.72
CA ASP A 54 11.45 7.79 4.31
C ASP A 54 9.97 8.21 4.18
N TRP A 55 9.64 9.46 4.45
CA TRP A 55 8.29 9.97 4.19
C TRP A 55 8.09 10.36 2.72
N MET A 56 6.84 10.46 2.29
CA MET A 56 6.46 10.88 0.94
C MET A 56 6.91 12.33 0.70
N GLY A 57 7.84 12.54 -0.23
CA GLY A 57 8.49 13.83 -0.44
C GLY A 57 9.85 13.99 0.25
N SER A 58 10.30 13.01 1.04
CA SER A 58 11.56 13.07 1.80
C SER A 58 12.79 13.25 0.90
N THR A 59 12.78 12.68 -0.31
CA THR A 59 13.88 12.83 -1.27
C THR A 59 13.72 14.03 -2.20
N VAL A 60 12.52 14.61 -2.32
CA VAL A 60 12.20 15.67 -3.32
C VAL A 60 13.03 16.94 -3.08
N ARG A 61 13.20 17.36 -1.83
CA ARG A 61 14.04 18.53 -1.49
C ARG A 61 15.50 18.33 -1.92
N ALA A 62 16.02 17.10 -1.87
CA ALA A 62 17.40 16.80 -2.24
C ALA A 62 17.63 16.81 -3.76
N HIS A 63 16.62 16.42 -4.55
CA HIS A 63 16.70 16.34 -6.01
C HIS A 63 16.26 17.63 -6.72
N GLU A 64 15.17 18.25 -6.28
CA GLU A 64 14.57 19.43 -6.93
C GLU A 64 14.74 20.75 -6.14
N GLY A 65 15.27 20.70 -4.92
CA GLY A 65 15.43 21.86 -4.05
C GLY A 65 14.09 22.40 -3.53
N SER A 66 13.93 23.72 -3.50
CA SER A 66 12.64 24.37 -3.28
C SER A 66 12.61 25.73 -3.95
N GLY A 67 11.50 26.06 -4.62
CA GLY A 67 11.20 27.43 -5.01
C GLY A 67 10.65 28.19 -3.80
N SER A 68 11.19 29.38 -3.52
CA SER A 68 10.62 30.26 -2.49
C SER A 68 9.15 30.56 -2.81
N ALA A 69 8.24 30.06 -1.97
CA ALA A 69 6.79 30.30 -2.09
C ALA A 69 6.40 31.72 -1.63
N THR A 70 7.06 32.75 -2.18
CA THR A 70 6.89 34.17 -1.82
C THR A 70 5.85 34.89 -2.68
N THR A 71 5.15 34.18 -3.56
CA THR A 71 4.09 34.74 -4.42
C THR A 71 2.78 34.03 -4.13
N THR A 72 1.81 34.74 -3.54
CA THR A 72 0.45 34.22 -3.33
C THR A 72 -0.27 34.10 -4.68
N VAL A 73 -0.25 32.90 -5.26
CA VAL A 73 -1.11 32.57 -6.41
C VAL A 73 -2.51 32.33 -5.88
N THR A 74 -3.44 33.26 -6.17
CA THR A 74 -4.87 33.02 -5.91
C THR A 74 -5.34 31.85 -6.79
N PRO A 75 -5.80 30.72 -6.22
CA PRO A 75 -6.24 29.59 -7.02
C PRO A 75 -7.53 29.94 -7.78
N LEU A 76 -7.65 29.42 -9.01
CA LEU A 76 -8.82 29.65 -9.87
C LEU A 76 -10.09 28.90 -9.40
N VAL A 77 -9.95 28.05 -8.39
CA VAL A 77 -11.01 27.26 -7.76
C VAL A 77 -10.78 27.24 -6.24
N ALA A 78 -11.80 26.89 -5.47
CA ALA A 78 -11.60 26.58 -4.06
C ALA A 78 -10.63 25.40 -3.92
N GLN A 79 -9.60 25.55 -3.08
CA GLN A 79 -8.71 24.47 -2.66
C GLN A 79 -9.05 24.09 -1.22
N THR A 80 -8.96 22.80 -0.92
CA THR A 80 -9.12 22.29 0.45
C THR A 80 -7.74 21.98 1.01
N PRO A 81 -7.33 22.55 2.15
CA PRO A 81 -6.02 22.28 2.75
C PRO A 81 -5.97 20.92 3.45
N GLY A 82 -4.84 20.26 3.36
CA GLY A 82 -4.51 19.01 4.05
C GLY A 82 -3.03 18.89 4.34
N MET A 83 -2.62 17.67 4.67
CA MET A 83 -1.29 17.31 5.12
C MET A 83 -1.04 15.82 4.90
N ASP A 84 0.22 15.39 4.92
CA ASP A 84 0.56 13.99 5.10
C ASP A 84 1.62 13.78 6.18
N VAL A 85 1.62 12.57 6.76
CA VAL A 85 2.49 12.20 7.89
C VAL A 85 2.93 10.74 7.84
N SER A 86 4.09 10.48 8.43
CA SER A 86 4.68 9.17 8.63
C SER A 86 5.11 8.99 10.09
N SER A 87 5.88 7.94 10.37
CA SER A 87 6.60 7.77 11.62
C SER A 87 7.49 8.95 12.03
N TYR A 88 7.99 9.73 11.06
CA TYR A 88 8.88 10.88 11.31
C TYR A 88 8.22 11.96 12.18
N GLN A 89 6.92 12.20 12.00
CA GLN A 89 6.15 13.15 12.81
C GLN A 89 5.62 12.55 14.13
N GLY A 90 5.69 11.23 14.31
CA GLY A 90 5.24 10.53 15.52
C GLY A 90 3.75 10.74 15.84
N ASN A 91 3.42 10.90 17.13
CA ASN A 91 2.03 11.14 17.56
C ASN A 91 1.57 12.56 17.21
N VAL A 92 0.56 12.69 16.35
CA VAL A 92 0.08 13.98 15.83
C VAL A 92 -1.01 14.59 16.73
N ALA A 93 -0.93 15.90 16.96
CA ALA A 93 -1.92 16.69 17.71
C ALA A 93 -3.11 17.09 16.81
N TRP A 94 -3.94 16.11 16.46
CA TRP A 94 -5.00 16.24 15.43
C TRP A 94 -6.00 17.38 15.64
N SER A 95 -6.37 17.69 16.88
CA SER A 95 -7.28 18.81 17.19
C SER A 95 -6.68 20.17 16.83
N THR A 96 -5.36 20.34 17.02
CA THR A 96 -4.62 21.53 16.61
C THR A 96 -4.54 21.64 15.10
N ALA A 97 -4.23 20.55 14.38
CA ALA A 97 -4.19 20.55 12.92
C ALA A 97 -5.56 20.89 12.30
N TRP A 98 -6.64 20.33 12.86
CA TRP A 98 -8.01 20.64 12.45
C TRP A 98 -8.38 22.12 12.66
N ALA A 99 -8.03 22.68 13.83
CA ALA A 99 -8.27 24.07 14.19
C ALA A 99 -7.43 25.06 13.37
N ASN A 100 -6.19 24.70 13.03
CA ASN A 100 -5.32 25.46 12.13
C ASN A 100 -5.82 25.45 10.67
N GLY A 101 -6.73 24.54 10.31
CA GLY A 101 -7.45 24.57 9.04
C GLY A 101 -7.51 23.25 8.28
N ALA A 102 -6.62 22.29 8.52
CA ALA A 102 -6.53 21.05 7.72
C ALA A 102 -7.85 20.26 7.71
N LYS A 103 -8.27 19.77 6.54
CA LYS A 103 -9.54 19.04 6.35
C LYS A 103 -9.36 17.62 5.82
N PHE A 104 -8.18 17.30 5.29
CA PHE A 104 -7.76 15.91 5.09
C PHE A 104 -6.36 15.62 5.63
N ALA A 105 -6.07 14.34 5.79
CA ALA A 105 -4.74 13.82 6.07
C ALA A 105 -4.47 12.53 5.31
N TYR A 106 -3.26 12.33 4.80
CA TYR A 106 -2.74 11.03 4.39
C TYR A 106 -1.71 10.52 5.41
N ILE A 107 -1.64 9.21 5.59
CA ILE A 107 -0.78 8.60 6.60
C ILE A 107 0.02 7.45 5.99
N LYS A 108 1.35 7.44 6.11
CA LYS A 108 2.19 6.29 5.69
C LYS A 108 1.71 5.05 6.41
N ALA A 109 1.19 4.06 5.68
CA ALA A 109 0.85 2.76 6.26
C ALA A 109 2.03 1.81 6.20
N THR A 110 2.68 1.76 5.03
CA THR A 110 3.66 0.71 4.67
C THR A 110 4.79 1.22 3.80
N GLU A 111 5.83 0.42 3.72
CA GLU A 111 6.86 0.50 2.68
C GLU A 111 7.35 -0.91 2.33
N SER A 112 7.58 -1.16 1.04
CA SER A 112 8.01 -2.48 0.55
C SER A 112 7.08 -3.59 1.03
N THR A 113 7.59 -4.79 1.32
CA THR A 113 6.83 -5.90 1.90
C THR A 113 7.27 -6.22 3.33
N SER A 114 7.80 -5.24 4.05
CA SER A 114 8.51 -5.45 5.32
C SER A 114 8.30 -4.39 6.40
N TYR A 115 7.89 -3.17 6.05
CA TYR A 115 7.69 -2.09 7.01
C TYR A 115 6.21 -1.70 7.16
N THR A 116 5.78 -1.55 8.42
CA THR A 116 4.52 -0.90 8.81
C THR A 116 4.81 0.27 9.74
N ASN A 117 4.18 1.42 9.52
CA ASN A 117 4.35 2.60 10.39
C ASN A 117 3.79 2.34 11.81
N PRO A 118 4.62 2.37 12.87
CA PRO A 118 4.17 2.09 14.24
C PRO A 118 3.21 3.13 14.80
N TYR A 119 3.14 4.33 14.21
CA TYR A 119 2.21 5.40 14.59
C TYR A 119 0.91 5.37 13.79
N PHE A 120 0.78 4.51 12.76
CA PHE A 120 -0.39 4.48 11.86
C PHE A 120 -1.73 4.46 12.61
N ALA A 121 -1.85 3.62 13.65
CA ALA A 121 -3.09 3.50 14.41
C ALA A 121 -3.49 4.79 15.17
N GLN A 122 -2.53 5.62 15.60
CA GLN A 122 -2.81 6.93 16.20
C GLN A 122 -3.13 7.97 15.13
N GLN A 123 -2.36 7.97 14.05
CA GLN A 123 -2.43 8.98 12.99
C GLN A 123 -3.72 8.82 12.16
N TYR A 124 -3.97 7.60 11.68
CA TYR A 124 -5.12 7.25 10.84
C TYR A 124 -6.44 7.37 11.61
N ASN A 125 -6.51 6.99 12.90
CA ASN A 125 -7.74 7.13 13.68
C ASN A 125 -7.90 8.52 14.35
N GLY A 126 -6.80 9.19 14.70
CA GLY A 126 -6.85 10.53 15.28
C GLY A 126 -7.36 11.59 14.30
N SER A 127 -6.93 11.54 13.04
CA SER A 127 -7.46 12.36 11.94
C SER A 127 -8.97 12.14 11.73
N TYR A 128 -9.41 10.88 11.64
CA TYR A 128 -10.84 10.53 11.55
C TYR A 128 -11.66 11.10 12.71
N ASN A 129 -11.15 10.98 13.94
CA ASN A 129 -11.86 11.38 15.16
C ASN A 129 -12.06 12.90 15.29
N VAL A 130 -11.20 13.72 14.66
CA VAL A 130 -11.41 15.18 14.59
C VAL A 130 -12.24 15.62 13.37
N GLY A 131 -12.70 14.67 12.55
CA GLY A 131 -13.57 14.93 11.40
C GLY A 131 -12.85 15.15 10.07
N MET A 132 -11.56 14.84 9.96
CA MET A 132 -10.87 14.86 8.67
C MET A 132 -11.34 13.69 7.79
N ILE A 133 -11.38 13.95 6.48
CA ILE A 133 -11.35 12.90 5.46
C ILE A 133 -9.90 12.39 5.40
N ARG A 134 -9.66 11.08 5.39
CA ARG A 134 -8.33 10.50 5.55
C ARG A 134 -7.99 9.49 4.46
N GLY A 135 -6.74 9.45 4.06
CA GLY A 135 -6.17 8.39 3.23
C GLY A 135 -4.99 7.72 3.93
N SER A 136 -4.41 6.74 3.27
CA SER A 136 -3.15 6.12 3.64
C SER A 136 -2.25 5.98 2.41
N TYR A 137 -0.94 5.85 2.61
CA TYR A 137 0.00 5.68 1.50
C TYR A 137 1.02 4.56 1.71
N HIS A 138 1.58 4.14 0.59
CA HIS A 138 2.61 3.10 0.48
C HIS A 138 3.83 3.68 -0.24
N PHE A 139 4.96 3.77 0.46
CA PHE A 139 6.24 4.13 -0.17
C PHE A 139 6.74 2.93 -0.98
N ALA A 140 6.87 3.10 -2.28
CA ALA A 140 7.22 2.04 -3.21
C ALA A 140 8.72 1.72 -3.21
N THR A 141 9.05 0.44 -3.38
CA THR A 141 10.42 -0.01 -3.66
C THR A 141 10.42 -1.04 -4.81
N PRO A 142 10.31 -0.56 -6.08
CA PRO A 142 10.16 -1.44 -7.25
C PRO A 142 11.27 -2.45 -7.54
N ASP A 143 12.44 -2.30 -6.91
CA ASP A 143 13.56 -3.23 -6.95
C ASP A 143 13.44 -4.41 -5.98
N THR A 144 12.58 -4.32 -4.95
CA THR A 144 12.49 -5.35 -3.90
C THR A 144 11.47 -6.46 -4.18
N SER A 145 10.37 -6.13 -4.87
CA SER A 145 9.27 -7.05 -5.20
C SER A 145 8.34 -6.44 -6.26
N GLY A 146 7.42 -7.23 -6.82
CA GLY A 146 6.48 -6.76 -7.85
C GLY A 146 5.34 -5.89 -7.31
N GLY A 147 4.82 -4.98 -8.14
CA GLY A 147 3.81 -4.00 -7.75
C GLY A 147 2.55 -4.58 -7.11
N ALA A 148 2.01 -5.68 -7.65
CA ALA A 148 0.88 -6.38 -7.05
C ALA A 148 1.19 -6.92 -5.63
N THR A 149 2.43 -7.38 -5.38
CA THR A 149 2.85 -7.85 -4.04
C THR A 149 2.95 -6.70 -3.03
N GLN A 150 3.36 -5.51 -3.48
CA GLN A 150 3.38 -4.30 -2.66
C GLN A 150 1.97 -3.72 -2.44
N ALA A 151 1.06 -3.80 -3.42
CA ALA A 151 -0.35 -3.47 -3.25
C ALA A 151 -1.05 -4.38 -2.22
N ASP A 152 -0.81 -5.70 -2.29
CA ASP A 152 -1.32 -6.68 -1.33
C ASP A 152 -0.84 -6.39 0.10
N TYR A 153 0.45 -6.09 0.23
CA TYR A 153 1.04 -5.75 1.52
C TYR A 153 0.49 -4.43 2.07
N PHE A 154 0.31 -3.42 1.21
CA PHE A 154 -0.31 -2.14 1.58
C PHE A 154 -1.73 -2.33 2.09
N ILE A 155 -2.60 -2.97 1.30
CA ILE A 155 -4.01 -3.23 1.65
C ILE A 155 -4.11 -3.93 3.00
N ALA A 156 -3.35 -5.03 3.19
CA ALA A 156 -3.38 -5.84 4.40
C ALA A 156 -2.95 -5.10 5.68
N HIS A 157 -2.22 -3.98 5.57
CA HIS A 157 -1.66 -3.23 6.70
C HIS A 157 -2.12 -1.77 6.78
N GLY A 158 -3.24 -1.41 6.13
CA GLY A 158 -3.88 -0.10 6.28
C GLY A 158 -4.19 0.65 4.98
N GLY A 159 -3.91 0.05 3.82
CA GLY A 159 -4.22 0.60 2.50
C GLY A 159 -5.66 0.39 2.02
N GLY A 160 -6.46 -0.41 2.73
CA GLY A 160 -7.85 -0.67 2.36
C GLY A 160 -8.75 0.56 2.37
N TRP A 161 -9.75 0.57 1.50
CA TRP A 161 -10.67 1.66 1.25
C TRP A 161 -12.13 1.29 1.59
N SER A 162 -12.99 2.29 1.73
CA SER A 162 -14.44 2.10 1.72
C SER A 162 -15.16 3.38 1.31
N SER A 163 -16.32 3.25 0.67
CA SER A 163 -17.16 4.35 0.20
C SER A 163 -17.94 5.08 1.32
N ASP A 164 -17.32 5.27 2.48
CA ASP A 164 -17.93 5.95 3.64
C ASP A 164 -17.93 7.48 3.53
N GLY A 165 -17.30 8.04 2.48
CA GLY A 165 -17.17 9.48 2.29
C GLY A 165 -16.21 10.14 3.30
N LYS A 166 -15.37 9.34 3.96
CA LYS A 166 -14.27 9.79 4.84
C LYS A 166 -12.95 9.06 4.57
N THR A 167 -12.96 7.98 3.81
CA THR A 167 -11.78 7.20 3.44
C THR A 167 -11.44 7.50 1.98
N LEU A 168 -10.28 8.13 1.74
CA LEU A 168 -9.74 8.35 0.41
C LEU A 168 -9.15 7.05 -0.14
N PRO A 169 -9.16 6.85 -1.48
CA PRO A 169 -8.37 5.79 -2.11
C PRO A 169 -6.91 5.86 -1.64
N GLY A 170 -6.30 4.71 -1.39
CA GLY A 170 -4.90 4.64 -0.97
C GLY A 170 -3.97 5.26 -2.02
N ALA A 171 -2.88 5.88 -1.58
CA ALA A 171 -1.88 6.46 -2.45
C ALA A 171 -0.67 5.54 -2.64
N LEU A 172 -0.26 5.36 -3.89
CA LEU A 172 1.05 4.87 -4.27
C LEU A 172 2.02 6.06 -4.27
N ASP A 173 2.94 6.07 -3.33
CA ASP A 173 4.07 6.99 -3.29
C ASP A 173 5.23 6.36 -4.07
N ILE A 174 5.61 6.99 -5.18
CA ILE A 174 6.59 6.48 -6.14
C ILE A 174 7.52 7.61 -6.60
N GLU A 175 8.50 7.89 -5.74
CA GLU A 175 9.52 8.95 -5.90
C GLU A 175 10.96 8.41 -6.02
N TYR A 176 11.97 9.29 -5.88
CA TYR A 176 13.38 8.93 -6.01
C TYR A 176 13.78 7.88 -4.95
N ASN A 177 14.47 6.83 -5.39
CA ASN A 177 14.94 5.77 -4.49
C ASN A 177 15.90 6.32 -3.40
N PRO A 178 15.55 6.28 -2.10
CA PRO A 178 16.44 6.75 -1.04
C PRO A 178 17.60 5.77 -0.77
N TYR A 179 17.50 4.53 -1.27
CA TYR A 179 18.46 3.45 -1.01
C TYR A 179 19.49 3.23 -2.12
N GLY A 180 19.38 3.93 -3.25
CA GLY A 180 20.24 3.65 -4.41
C GLY A 180 19.99 4.53 -5.62
N THR A 181 19.89 3.91 -6.80
CA THR A 181 19.72 4.65 -8.06
C THR A 181 18.29 5.19 -8.19
N THR A 182 18.14 6.45 -8.60
CA THR A 182 16.87 7.20 -8.77
C THR A 182 15.65 6.39 -9.24
N CYS A 183 15.80 5.55 -10.26
CA CYS A 183 14.73 4.74 -10.85
C CYS A 183 14.74 3.25 -10.42
N TYR A 184 15.29 2.92 -9.24
CA TYR A 184 15.29 1.56 -8.68
C TYR A 184 15.96 0.51 -9.60
N GLY A 185 16.99 0.93 -10.37
CA GLY A 185 17.67 0.10 -11.37
C GLY A 185 16.80 -0.33 -12.57
N LEU A 186 15.53 0.11 -12.63
CA LEU A 186 14.57 -0.33 -13.65
C LEU A 186 14.66 0.49 -14.94
N SER A 187 14.30 -0.14 -16.06
CA SER A 187 13.99 0.58 -17.29
C SER A 187 12.63 1.28 -17.19
N GLN A 188 12.40 2.33 -18.00
CA GLN A 188 11.11 3.03 -18.05
C GLN A 188 9.94 2.09 -18.33
N ALA A 189 10.10 1.12 -19.24
CA ALA A 189 9.07 0.12 -19.54
C ALA A 189 8.83 -0.84 -18.35
N SER A 190 9.89 -1.21 -17.63
CA SER A 190 9.80 -2.03 -16.41
C SER A 190 9.06 -1.27 -15.30
N MET A 191 9.37 0.02 -15.11
CA MET A 191 8.73 0.87 -14.12
C MET A 191 7.24 1.08 -14.41
N VAL A 192 6.87 1.42 -15.64
CA VAL A 192 5.46 1.53 -16.07
C VAL A 192 4.71 0.21 -15.86
N SER A 193 5.34 -0.92 -16.17
CA SER A 193 4.73 -2.25 -15.95
C SER A 193 4.53 -2.54 -14.45
N TRP A 194 5.46 -2.10 -13.60
CA TRP A 194 5.37 -2.24 -12.15
C TRP A 194 4.24 -1.40 -11.55
N ILE A 195 4.14 -0.12 -11.96
CA ILE A 195 3.09 0.80 -11.48
C ILE A 195 1.71 0.31 -11.93
N HIS A 196 1.57 -0.19 -13.17
CA HIS A 196 0.33 -0.85 -13.61
C HIS A 196 0.00 -2.11 -12.79
N ALA A 197 0.98 -2.91 -12.40
CA ALA A 197 0.74 -4.09 -11.56
C ALA A 197 0.23 -3.70 -10.15
N PHE A 198 0.79 -2.65 -9.54
CA PHE A 198 0.28 -2.12 -8.27
C PHE A 198 -1.15 -1.57 -8.43
N ALA A 199 -1.35 -0.68 -9.41
CA ALA A 199 -2.62 0.04 -9.58
C ALA A 199 -3.80 -0.89 -9.96
N ASN A 200 -3.55 -1.91 -10.78
CA ASN A 200 -4.57 -2.88 -11.16
C ASN A 200 -4.91 -3.87 -10.03
N GLU A 201 -3.93 -4.32 -9.24
CA GLU A 201 -4.19 -5.19 -8.08
C GLU A 201 -4.97 -4.44 -7.00
N TYR A 202 -4.59 -3.19 -6.73
CA TYR A 202 -5.31 -2.32 -5.81
C TYR A 202 -6.77 -2.11 -6.26
N HIS A 203 -6.99 -1.79 -7.54
CA HIS A 203 -8.34 -1.66 -8.09
C HIS A 203 -9.15 -2.96 -8.05
N ALA A 204 -8.51 -4.12 -8.29
CA ALA A 204 -9.18 -5.42 -8.26
C ALA A 204 -9.67 -5.83 -6.86
N LYS A 205 -9.06 -5.30 -5.79
CA LYS A 205 -9.41 -5.59 -4.39
C LYS A 205 -10.28 -4.51 -3.75
N GLU A 206 -9.95 -3.24 -3.96
CA GLU A 206 -10.62 -2.11 -3.33
C GLU A 206 -11.72 -1.47 -4.21
N GLY A 207 -11.83 -1.86 -5.48
CA GLY A 207 -12.84 -1.32 -6.41
C GLY A 207 -12.56 0.10 -6.92
N THR A 208 -11.56 0.78 -6.38
CA THR A 208 -11.10 2.13 -6.79
C THR A 208 -9.61 2.09 -7.15
N TYR A 209 -9.16 2.94 -8.07
CA TYR A 209 -7.75 3.05 -8.42
C TYR A 209 -6.99 3.88 -7.36
N PRO A 210 -5.72 3.56 -7.08
CA PRO A 210 -4.95 4.33 -6.12
C PRO A 210 -4.60 5.70 -6.69
N VAL A 211 -4.43 6.68 -5.80
CA VAL A 211 -3.79 7.96 -6.13
C VAL A 211 -2.31 7.69 -6.42
N ILE A 212 -1.72 8.34 -7.41
CA ILE A 212 -0.28 8.26 -7.68
C ILE A 212 0.36 9.56 -7.20
N TYR A 213 1.24 9.47 -6.21
CA TYR A 213 2.15 10.55 -5.81
C TYR A 213 3.49 10.40 -6.53
N SER A 214 3.94 11.48 -7.15
CA SER A 214 5.28 11.61 -7.73
C SER A 214 5.60 13.07 -8.07
N THR A 215 6.86 13.35 -8.36
CA THR A 215 7.25 14.63 -8.98
C THR A 215 7.12 14.55 -10.51
N TYR A 216 7.13 15.71 -11.19
CA TYR A 216 7.18 15.74 -12.65
C TYR A 216 8.52 15.22 -13.21
N ASP A 217 9.63 15.52 -12.54
CA ASP A 217 10.98 15.14 -12.97
C ASP A 217 11.21 13.64 -12.80
N TRP A 218 10.88 13.08 -11.62
CA TRP A 218 10.96 11.64 -11.39
C TRP A 218 10.07 10.89 -12.39
N TRP A 219 8.81 11.31 -12.56
CA TRP A 219 7.90 10.66 -13.49
C TRP A 219 8.40 10.72 -14.93
N SER A 220 8.92 11.88 -15.37
CA SER A 220 9.48 12.04 -16.71
C SER A 220 10.70 11.12 -16.92
N THR A 221 11.60 11.10 -15.96
CA THR A 221 12.86 10.34 -16.01
C THR A 221 12.64 8.84 -15.91
N CYS A 222 11.85 8.37 -14.94
CA CYS A 222 11.71 6.96 -14.60
C CYS A 222 10.53 6.25 -15.30
N THR A 223 9.58 6.96 -15.90
CA THR A 223 8.50 6.34 -16.72
C THR A 223 8.57 6.67 -18.21
N GLY A 224 9.42 7.64 -18.62
CA GLY A 224 9.41 8.20 -19.97
C GLY A 224 8.27 9.21 -20.18
N ASN A 225 7.82 9.86 -19.10
CA ASN A 225 6.63 10.71 -19.03
C ASN A 225 5.36 9.99 -19.55
N ASN A 226 5.08 8.81 -18.99
CA ASN A 226 4.00 7.93 -19.42
C ASN A 226 2.61 8.54 -19.09
N SER A 227 1.66 8.41 -20.02
CA SER A 227 0.30 8.95 -19.90
C SER A 227 -0.80 7.91 -19.62
N GLY A 228 -0.46 6.62 -19.55
CA GLY A 228 -1.42 5.51 -19.47
C GLY A 228 -2.24 5.44 -18.17
N PHE A 229 -1.92 6.25 -17.18
CA PHE A 229 -2.55 6.28 -15.86
C PHE A 229 -3.60 7.39 -15.72
N ALA A 230 -3.59 8.40 -16.60
CA ALA A 230 -4.42 9.60 -16.45
C ALA A 230 -5.93 9.39 -16.65
N ALA A 231 -6.34 8.22 -17.13
CA ALA A 231 -7.74 7.81 -17.24
C ALA A 231 -8.26 7.04 -16.02
N THR A 232 -7.39 6.64 -15.08
CA THR A 232 -7.73 5.73 -13.96
C THR A 232 -7.27 6.25 -12.61
N SER A 233 -5.99 6.61 -12.47
CA SER A 233 -5.40 7.03 -11.19
C SER A 233 -5.37 8.55 -11.06
N PRO A 234 -5.96 9.13 -9.99
CA PRO A 234 -5.78 10.54 -9.65
C PRO A 234 -4.30 10.85 -9.38
N PHE A 235 -3.79 12.01 -9.81
CA PHE A 235 -2.39 12.38 -9.60
C PHE A 235 -2.21 13.36 -8.43
N TRP A 236 -1.19 13.11 -7.64
CA TRP A 236 -0.71 13.97 -6.56
C TRP A 236 0.68 14.46 -6.95
N ILE A 237 0.76 15.74 -7.36
CA ILE A 237 2.03 16.33 -7.79
C ILE A 237 2.79 16.84 -6.58
N ALA A 238 4.04 16.42 -6.43
CA ALA A 238 4.98 17.06 -5.52
C ALA A 238 5.64 18.25 -6.22
N LYS A 239 5.46 19.47 -5.70
CA LYS A 239 6.28 20.61 -6.14
C LYS A 239 6.34 21.72 -5.09
N TYR A 240 7.48 21.83 -4.41
CA TYR A 240 7.72 22.84 -3.37
C TYR A 240 7.96 24.23 -3.98
N ALA A 241 6.87 24.95 -4.22
CA ALA A 241 6.83 26.24 -4.93
C ALA A 241 5.50 26.98 -4.71
N SER A 242 5.31 28.14 -5.35
CA SER A 242 4.02 28.85 -5.43
C SER A 242 3.05 28.32 -6.50
N SER A 243 3.42 27.28 -7.24
CA SER A 243 2.58 26.64 -8.27
C SER A 243 2.99 25.17 -8.46
N ALA A 244 2.02 24.32 -8.75
CA ALA A 244 2.21 22.90 -9.07
C ALA A 244 3.10 22.66 -10.32
N GLY A 245 3.24 23.66 -11.20
CA GLY A 245 4.09 23.57 -12.38
C GLY A 245 3.54 22.66 -13.49
N THR A 246 4.43 22.00 -14.22
CA THR A 246 4.09 21.06 -15.30
C THR A 246 3.59 19.74 -14.72
N LEU A 247 2.47 19.23 -15.24
CA LEU A 247 1.96 17.90 -14.89
C LEU A 247 2.43 16.84 -15.90
N PRO A 248 2.53 15.56 -15.51
CA PRO A 248 2.83 14.49 -16.45
C PRO A 248 1.84 14.38 -17.60
N ALA A 249 2.27 13.74 -18.69
CA ALA A 249 1.48 13.59 -19.90
C ALA A 249 0.11 12.94 -19.62
N GLY A 250 -0.93 13.42 -20.27
CA GLY A 250 -2.32 12.99 -20.05
C GLY A 250 -3.04 13.72 -18.91
N TYR A 251 -2.34 14.19 -17.87
CA TYR A 251 -2.96 14.94 -16.77
C TYR A 251 -3.15 16.42 -17.14
N THR A 252 -4.40 16.86 -17.19
CA THR A 252 -4.77 18.28 -17.41
C THR A 252 -5.01 19.04 -16.11
N TYR A 253 -5.08 18.34 -14.98
CA TYR A 253 -5.19 18.88 -13.64
C TYR A 253 -4.58 17.88 -12.62
N TYR A 254 -4.02 18.39 -11.53
CA TYR A 254 -3.68 17.57 -10.38
C TYR A 254 -4.93 17.33 -9.52
N THR A 255 -4.96 16.26 -8.74
CA THR A 255 -6.00 15.99 -7.73
C THR A 255 -5.56 16.50 -6.36
N PHE A 256 -4.29 16.25 -6.01
CA PHE A 256 -3.62 16.79 -4.83
C PHE A 256 -2.30 17.46 -5.26
N TRP A 257 -1.81 18.41 -4.47
CA TRP A 257 -0.52 19.07 -4.67
C TRP A 257 0.18 19.27 -3.33
N GLN A 258 1.30 18.58 -3.13
CA GLN A 258 2.19 18.77 -2.00
C GLN A 258 3.09 19.99 -2.31
N TYR A 259 2.82 21.10 -1.64
CA TYR A 259 3.37 22.42 -1.99
C TYR A 259 4.50 22.89 -1.08
N ALA A 260 4.70 22.21 0.05
CA ALA A 260 5.84 22.36 0.96
C ALA A 260 5.99 21.09 1.82
N ASP A 261 7.19 20.81 2.29
CA ASP A 261 7.51 19.71 3.23
C ASP A 261 7.34 20.10 4.71
N SER A 262 6.85 21.31 4.96
CA SER A 262 6.77 21.92 6.29
C SER A 262 5.88 23.17 6.26
N GLY A 263 5.18 23.46 7.37
CA GLY A 263 4.34 24.66 7.44
C GLY A 263 3.41 24.75 8.66
N THR A 264 2.13 24.99 8.38
CA THR A 264 1.05 25.24 9.36
C THR A 264 0.58 23.97 10.06
N PHE A 265 0.73 22.82 9.40
CA PHE A 265 0.37 21.50 9.91
C PHE A 265 1.65 20.68 10.18
N PRO A 266 1.60 19.65 11.06
CA PRO A 266 2.71 18.72 11.22
C PRO A 266 2.98 17.94 9.92
N GLY A 267 4.25 17.79 9.55
CA GLY A 267 4.62 17.16 8.28
C GLY A 267 4.40 18.06 7.07
N ASP A 268 4.15 17.42 5.95
CA ASP A 268 4.13 18.02 4.63
C ASP A 268 2.75 18.67 4.37
N GLN A 269 2.67 19.61 3.42
CA GLN A 269 1.54 20.53 3.28
C GLN A 269 0.86 20.37 1.91
N ASP A 270 -0.46 20.18 1.90
CA ASP A 270 -1.20 19.85 0.69
C ASP A 270 -2.39 20.75 0.38
N TYR A 271 -2.68 20.85 -0.91
CA TYR A 271 -3.99 21.25 -1.42
C TYR A 271 -4.65 20.15 -2.25
N PHE A 272 -5.88 19.81 -1.90
CA PHE A 272 -6.80 19.11 -2.80
C PHE A 272 -7.43 20.12 -3.78
N ASN A 273 -7.55 19.72 -5.05
CA ASN A 273 -8.07 20.54 -6.15
C ASN A 273 -9.60 20.60 -6.17
N GLY A 274 -10.18 21.19 -5.13
CA GLY A 274 -11.62 21.38 -4.99
C GLY A 274 -12.02 21.75 -3.56
N ASP A 275 -13.33 21.93 -3.37
CA ASP A 275 -13.92 22.11 -2.04
C ASP A 275 -14.04 20.76 -1.28
N THR A 276 -14.50 20.84 -0.02
CA THR A 276 -14.72 19.66 0.82
C THR A 276 -15.83 18.75 0.28
N THR A 277 -16.75 19.26 -0.56
CA THR A 277 -17.77 18.47 -1.25
C THR A 277 -17.13 17.56 -2.31
N ARG A 278 -16.26 18.10 -3.17
CA ARG A 278 -15.53 17.33 -4.18
C ARG A 278 -14.51 16.37 -3.54
N LEU A 279 -13.89 16.77 -2.43
CA LEU A 279 -13.02 15.88 -1.64
C LEU A 279 -13.81 14.69 -1.08
N LYS A 280 -15.02 14.93 -0.56
CA LYS A 280 -15.92 13.86 -0.11
C LYS A 280 -16.36 12.94 -1.25
N ALA A 281 -16.60 13.49 -2.45
CA ALA A 281 -16.92 12.67 -3.62
C ALA A 281 -15.77 11.70 -3.95
N LEU A 282 -14.51 12.17 -3.95
CA LEU A 282 -13.34 11.30 -4.11
C LEU A 282 -13.24 10.22 -3.01
N ALA A 283 -13.63 10.53 -1.78
CA ALA A 283 -13.73 9.56 -0.67
C ALA A 283 -15.00 8.67 -0.72
N THR A 284 -15.83 8.79 -1.75
CA THR A 284 -17.05 7.99 -1.95
C THR A 284 -16.93 7.04 -3.14
N GLY A 285 -16.17 7.41 -4.18
CA GLY A 285 -16.09 6.71 -5.47
C GLY A 285 -16.94 7.39 -6.54
#